data_AF-A0A1I3QEY7-F1
#
_entry.id   AF-A0A1I3QEY7-F1
#
_cell.length_a   1.000
_cell.length_b   1.000
_cell.length_c   1.000
_cell.angle_alpha   90.00
_cell.angle_beta   90.00
_cell.angle_gamma   90.00
#
_symmetry.space_group_name_H-M   'P 1'
#
loop_
_entity.id
_entity.type
_entity.pdbx_description
1 polymer ?
#
loop_
_entity_poly.entity_id
_entity_poly.type
_entity_poly.pdbx_seq_one_letter_code
_entity_poly.pdbx_strand_id
1 'polypeptide(L)'
;MYQIKISETQNPAIIKFVLSDFITKGENFEFKNIDETTNSPLAKELFFLPFVKTVYISNDFIAIERFSIVEWVDVQDQVAQQIQDFLDQGKQILIETDKKTKKQPITIYGETTPNPAVIKFVANKALTKKSVEIKNIDEASVSPLAKELFKFPFVKEIFIDENYVSVTKYDSFEWNDITLETRTFIKEFLENGNLAVNDDLIKDVSKIQEEADKKFDSLDETSQKIINILEEYVKPAVAADGGNIVFKSYDKASNTAHVILQGACSGCPSSTFTLKNGIENMLKQMLNDESIIVEAYNG
;
A
#
# COMPACT_ATOMS: atom_id res chain seq x y z
N MET A 1 -32.37 22.94 -20.51
CA MET A 1 -31.48 23.64 -21.46
C MET A 1 -30.45 24.32 -20.61
N TYR A 2 -29.21 23.83 -20.64
CA TYR A 2 -28.13 24.44 -19.86
C TYR A 2 -27.96 25.89 -20.29
N GLN A 3 -27.72 26.81 -19.37
CA GLN A 3 -27.35 28.20 -19.72
C GLN A 3 -25.85 28.35 -19.51
N ILE A 4 -25.12 28.61 -20.59
CA ILE A 4 -23.68 28.87 -20.55
C ILE A 4 -23.46 30.39 -20.50
N LYS A 5 -22.76 30.84 -19.47
CA LYS A 5 -22.32 32.23 -19.31
C LYS A 5 -20.82 32.32 -19.55
N ILE A 6 -20.42 33.16 -20.49
CA ILE A 6 -19.01 33.46 -20.72
C ILE A 6 -18.51 34.46 -19.68
N SER A 7 -17.35 34.19 -19.08
CA SER A 7 -16.67 35.06 -18.13
C SER A 7 -15.19 35.18 -18.49
N GLU A 8 -14.71 36.40 -18.60
CA GLU A 8 -13.30 36.69 -18.78
C GLU A 8 -12.50 36.33 -17.52
N THR A 9 -11.20 36.08 -17.70
CA THR A 9 -10.26 35.84 -16.61
C THR A 9 -9.18 36.92 -16.59
N GLN A 10 -8.33 36.92 -15.55
CA GLN A 10 -7.16 37.81 -15.51
C GLN A 10 -6.13 37.49 -16.61
N ASN A 11 -6.19 36.29 -17.19
CA ASN A 11 -5.35 35.91 -18.32
C ASN A 11 -6.15 36.06 -19.62
N PRO A 12 -5.79 36.98 -20.54
CA PRO A 12 -6.52 37.20 -21.79
C PRO A 12 -6.49 35.99 -22.74
N ALA A 13 -5.58 35.04 -22.54
CA ALA A 13 -5.57 33.78 -23.28
C ALA A 13 -6.60 32.76 -22.75
N ILE A 14 -7.19 32.99 -21.57
CA ILE A 14 -8.11 32.04 -20.92
C ILE A 14 -9.49 32.68 -20.75
N ILE A 15 -10.52 31.96 -21.22
CA ILE A 15 -11.91 32.32 -20.98
C ILE A 15 -12.64 31.19 -20.24
N LYS A 16 -13.62 31.54 -19.42
CA LYS A 16 -14.45 30.60 -18.67
C LYS A 16 -15.86 30.54 -19.25
N PHE A 17 -16.36 29.33 -19.42
CA PHE A 17 -17.74 28.99 -19.75
C PHE A 17 -18.39 28.42 -18.49
N VAL A 18 -19.14 29.25 -17.78
CA VAL A 18 -19.84 28.89 -16.54
C VAL A 18 -21.18 28.26 -16.88
N LEU A 19 -21.47 27.10 -16.32
CA LEU A 19 -22.72 26.37 -16.52
C LEU A 19 -23.69 26.62 -15.37
N SER A 20 -24.98 26.46 -15.64
CA SER A 20 -26.04 26.57 -14.63
C SER A 20 -26.07 25.41 -13.63
N ASP A 21 -25.52 24.26 -14.00
CA ASP A 21 -25.54 23.03 -13.20
C ASP A 21 -24.10 22.55 -12.90
N PHE A 22 -23.96 21.80 -11.80
CA PHE A 22 -22.70 21.18 -11.44
C PHE A 22 -22.37 20.02 -12.38
N ILE A 23 -21.17 20.08 -12.97
CA ILE A 23 -20.67 19.11 -13.95
C ILE A 23 -19.65 18.13 -13.38
N THR A 24 -19.02 18.44 -12.24
CA THR A 24 -18.15 17.51 -11.51
C THR A 24 -18.59 17.36 -10.05
N LYS A 25 -18.16 16.29 -9.37
CA LYS A 25 -18.41 16.09 -7.93
C LYS A 25 -17.30 16.74 -7.08
N GLY A 26 -16.94 17.99 -7.40
CA GLY A 26 -15.88 18.74 -6.70
C GLY A 26 -14.44 18.42 -7.12
N GLU A 27 -14.25 17.66 -8.21
CA GLU A 27 -12.93 17.40 -8.79
C GLU A 27 -12.62 18.40 -9.92
N ASN A 28 -11.34 18.75 -10.05
CA ASN A 28 -10.83 19.62 -11.12
C ASN A 28 -9.94 18.80 -12.06
N PHE A 29 -10.13 18.98 -13.36
CA PHE A 29 -9.36 18.31 -14.40
C PHE A 29 -8.66 19.34 -15.29
N GLU A 30 -7.43 19.04 -15.69
CA GLU A 30 -6.63 19.81 -16.64
C GLU A 30 -6.16 18.86 -17.74
N PHE A 31 -6.39 19.26 -18.99
CA PHE A 31 -5.99 18.51 -20.17
C PHE A 31 -5.12 19.42 -21.05
N LYS A 32 -3.94 18.96 -21.42
CA LYS A 32 -2.95 19.73 -22.23
C LYS A 32 -2.85 19.27 -23.68
N ASN A 33 -3.42 18.12 -24.00
CA ASN A 33 -3.42 17.54 -25.34
C ASN A 33 -4.56 16.51 -25.47
N ILE A 34 -4.81 16.09 -26.71
CA ILE A 34 -5.86 15.12 -27.03
C ILE A 34 -5.65 13.74 -26.37
N ASP A 35 -4.41 13.31 -26.14
CA ASP A 35 -4.11 11.99 -25.56
C ASP A 35 -4.53 11.93 -24.07
N GLU A 36 -4.50 13.06 -23.37
CA GLU A 36 -4.94 13.18 -21.98
C GLU A 36 -6.47 13.15 -21.83
N THR A 37 -7.24 13.31 -22.91
CA THR A 37 -8.72 13.43 -22.87
C THR A 37 -9.48 12.10 -22.82
N THR A 38 -8.80 11.01 -22.49
CA THR A 38 -9.41 9.66 -22.46
C THR A 38 -10.66 9.60 -21.57
N ASN A 39 -10.71 10.40 -20.51
CA ASN A 39 -11.79 10.48 -19.53
C ASN A 39 -12.73 11.68 -19.74
N SER A 40 -12.56 12.48 -20.80
CA SER A 40 -13.43 13.60 -21.10
C SER A 40 -13.71 13.69 -22.61
N PRO A 41 -14.85 13.13 -23.08
CA PRO A 41 -15.26 13.26 -24.47
C PRO A 41 -15.44 14.72 -24.87
N LEU A 42 -15.87 15.59 -23.96
CA LEU A 42 -15.96 17.03 -24.22
C LEU A 42 -14.57 17.65 -24.45
N ALA A 43 -13.60 17.38 -23.57
CA ALA A 43 -12.24 17.89 -23.78
C ALA A 43 -11.67 17.40 -25.12
N LYS A 44 -11.92 16.14 -25.48
CA LYS A 44 -11.52 15.58 -26.78
C LYS A 44 -12.13 16.36 -27.94
N GLU A 45 -13.42 16.68 -27.88
CA GLU A 45 -14.10 17.49 -28.89
C GLU A 45 -13.53 18.91 -28.99
N LEU A 46 -13.19 19.52 -27.86
CA LEU A 46 -12.59 20.86 -27.81
C LEU A 46 -11.16 20.89 -28.39
N PHE A 47 -10.37 19.83 -28.23
CA PHE A 47 -9.02 19.76 -28.83
C PHE A 47 -9.01 19.60 -30.36
N PHE A 48 -10.15 19.32 -31.01
CA PHE A 48 -10.23 19.41 -32.47
C PHE A 48 -10.25 20.87 -32.96
N LEU A 49 -10.47 21.84 -32.08
CA LEU A 49 -10.30 23.25 -32.40
C LEU A 49 -8.79 23.57 -32.42
N PRO A 50 -8.24 24.01 -33.57
CA PRO A 50 -6.79 24.11 -33.77
C PRO A 50 -6.10 25.16 -32.89
N PHE A 51 -6.88 26.04 -32.24
CA PHE A 51 -6.38 27.07 -31.35
C PHE A 51 -6.41 26.68 -29.88
N VAL A 52 -6.99 25.54 -29.49
CA VAL A 52 -7.09 25.15 -28.09
C VAL A 52 -5.75 24.59 -27.60
N LYS A 53 -5.23 25.20 -26.54
CA LYS A 53 -3.96 24.83 -25.90
C LYS A 53 -4.17 23.98 -24.65
N THR A 54 -5.12 24.39 -23.80
CA THR A 54 -5.40 23.70 -22.53
C THR A 54 -6.90 23.78 -22.23
N VAL A 55 -7.48 22.69 -21.74
CA VAL A 55 -8.89 22.64 -21.27
C VAL A 55 -8.90 22.32 -19.79
N TYR A 56 -9.57 23.15 -19.00
CA TYR A 56 -9.79 22.96 -17.57
C TYR A 56 -11.27 22.70 -17.33
N ILE A 57 -11.60 21.64 -16.58
CA ILE A 57 -12.97 21.32 -16.19
C ILE A 57 -13.05 21.35 -14.67
N SER A 58 -13.94 22.18 -14.14
CA SER A 58 -14.18 22.35 -12.70
C SER A 58 -15.66 22.11 -12.38
N ASN A 59 -16.05 22.33 -11.13
CA ASN A 59 -17.37 22.00 -10.59
C ASN A 59 -18.52 22.58 -11.42
N ASP A 60 -18.45 23.83 -11.82
CA ASP A 60 -19.51 24.58 -12.50
C ASP A 60 -19.02 25.37 -13.72
N PHE A 61 -17.76 25.19 -14.13
CA PHE A 61 -17.22 25.90 -15.31
C PHE A 61 -16.19 25.07 -16.09
N ILE A 62 -16.09 25.39 -17.37
CA ILE A 62 -15.02 24.93 -18.26
C ILE A 62 -14.17 26.15 -18.62
N ALA A 63 -12.87 26.13 -18.37
CA ALA A 63 -11.96 27.16 -18.83
C ALA A 63 -11.11 26.65 -19.99
N ILE A 64 -10.92 27.47 -21.00
CA ILE A 64 -10.12 27.10 -22.17
C ILE A 64 -9.03 28.13 -22.35
N GLU A 65 -7.79 27.65 -22.48
CA GLU A 65 -6.64 28.44 -22.89
C GLU A 65 -6.44 28.28 -24.39
N ARG A 66 -6.31 29.39 -25.11
CA ARG A 66 -6.02 29.39 -26.56
C ARG A 66 -4.55 29.67 -26.85
N PHE A 67 -4.08 29.22 -28.01
CA PHE A 67 -2.89 29.77 -28.65
C PHE A 67 -3.15 31.19 -29.16
N SER A 68 -2.10 32.00 -29.24
CA SER A 68 -2.15 33.41 -29.70
C SER A 68 -2.39 33.56 -31.21
N ILE A 69 -3.08 32.61 -31.84
CA ILE A 69 -3.38 32.59 -33.29
C ILE A 69 -4.78 33.11 -33.63
N VAL A 70 -5.66 33.27 -32.63
CA VAL A 70 -7.04 33.75 -32.77
C VAL A 70 -7.43 34.53 -31.52
N GLU A 71 -8.33 35.50 -31.59
CA GLU A 71 -8.83 36.22 -30.41
C GLU A 71 -10.15 35.63 -29.88
N TRP A 72 -10.37 35.68 -28.56
CA TRP A 72 -11.56 35.06 -27.95
C TRP A 72 -12.87 35.68 -28.44
N VAL A 73 -12.89 36.99 -28.70
CA VAL A 73 -14.06 37.71 -29.21
C VAL A 73 -14.60 37.12 -30.52
N ASP A 74 -13.73 36.49 -31.32
CA ASP A 74 -14.11 35.94 -32.62
C ASP A 74 -14.66 34.51 -32.53
N VAL A 75 -14.36 33.77 -31.46
CA VAL A 75 -14.63 32.33 -31.36
C VAL A 75 -15.42 31.90 -30.13
N GLN A 76 -15.50 32.73 -29.09
CA GLN A 76 -16.12 32.36 -27.80
C GLN A 76 -17.57 31.90 -27.95
N ASP A 77 -18.36 32.53 -28.81
CA ASP A 77 -19.77 32.18 -29.01
C ASP A 77 -19.91 30.83 -29.74
N GLN A 78 -19.02 30.53 -30.69
CA GLN A 78 -18.99 29.25 -31.38
C GLN A 78 -18.60 28.11 -30.42
N VAL A 79 -17.61 28.37 -29.55
CA VAL A 79 -17.18 27.41 -28.53
C VAL A 79 -18.28 27.18 -27.50
N ALA A 80 -18.97 28.25 -27.05
CA ALA A 80 -20.12 28.13 -26.17
C ALA A 80 -21.22 27.28 -26.81
N GLN A 81 -21.52 27.50 -28.09
CA GLN A 81 -22.50 26.70 -28.82
C GLN A 81 -22.07 25.22 -28.92
N GLN A 82 -20.80 24.93 -29.17
CA GLN A 82 -20.31 23.55 -29.21
C GLN A 82 -20.47 22.83 -27.85
N ILE A 83 -20.16 23.52 -26.75
CA ILE A 83 -20.38 22.98 -25.40
C ILE A 83 -21.88 22.76 -25.15
N GLN A 84 -22.73 23.70 -25.57
CA GLN A 84 -24.17 23.59 -25.46
C GLN A 84 -24.72 22.37 -26.22
N ASP A 85 -24.33 22.21 -27.48
CA ASP A 85 -24.76 21.11 -28.33
C ASP A 85 -24.32 19.75 -27.77
N PHE A 86 -23.11 19.68 -27.19
CA PHE A 86 -22.60 18.48 -26.53
C PHE A 86 -23.47 18.08 -25.33
N LEU A 87 -23.87 19.06 -24.52
CA LEU A 87 -24.72 18.86 -23.35
C LEU A 87 -26.15 18.49 -23.72
N ASP A 88 -26.71 19.12 -24.75
CA ASP A 88 -28.08 18.86 -25.22
C ASP A 88 -28.18 17.46 -25.87
N GLN A 89 -27.08 16.90 -26.36
CA GLN A 89 -26.98 15.50 -26.80
C GLN A 89 -26.96 14.49 -25.64
N GLY A 90 -26.92 14.94 -24.38
CA GLY A 90 -26.87 14.08 -23.19
C GLY A 90 -25.56 13.30 -23.05
N LYS A 91 -24.49 13.72 -23.73
CA LYS A 91 -23.17 13.11 -23.62
C LYS A 91 -22.56 13.44 -22.25
N GLN A 92 -21.85 12.49 -21.67
CA GLN A 92 -21.16 12.70 -20.40
C GLN A 92 -19.91 13.56 -20.62
N ILE A 93 -19.79 14.66 -19.85
CA ILE A 93 -18.60 15.54 -19.90
C ILE A 93 -17.35 14.80 -19.44
N LEU A 94 -17.52 13.95 -18.42
CA LEU A 94 -16.48 13.09 -17.85
C LEU A 94 -16.99 11.65 -17.83
N ILE A 95 -16.14 10.74 -18.28
CA ILE A 95 -16.31 9.30 -18.06
C ILE A 95 -15.55 9.00 -16.77
N GLU A 96 -16.18 8.30 -15.82
CA GLU A 96 -15.49 7.75 -14.64
C GLU A 96 -14.44 6.74 -15.13
N THR A 97 -13.24 7.21 -15.45
CA THR A 97 -12.07 6.36 -15.62
C THR A 97 -11.45 6.20 -14.24
N ASP A 98 -11.28 4.96 -13.79
CA ASP A 98 -10.45 4.64 -12.64
C ASP A 98 -9.20 5.51 -12.69
N LYS A 99 -9.00 6.32 -11.63
CA LYS A 99 -7.83 7.18 -11.49
C LYS A 99 -6.61 6.34 -11.84
N LYS A 100 -6.02 6.56 -13.01
CA LYS A 100 -4.62 6.20 -13.23
C LYS A 100 -3.81 7.19 -12.40
N THR A 101 -3.83 7.01 -11.08
CA THR A 101 -2.74 7.44 -10.21
C THR A 101 -1.46 7.08 -10.95
N LYS A 102 -0.54 8.04 -11.10
CA LYS A 102 0.78 7.77 -11.70
C LYS A 102 1.33 6.53 -10.99
N LYS A 103 1.34 5.39 -11.69
CA LYS A 103 1.69 4.11 -11.09
C LYS A 103 3.07 4.24 -10.48
N GLN A 104 3.17 3.96 -9.19
CA GLN A 104 4.48 3.94 -8.54
C GLN A 104 5.29 2.79 -9.15
N PRO A 105 6.58 2.96 -9.45
CA PRO A 105 7.41 1.88 -9.98
C PRO A 105 7.67 0.85 -8.88
N ILE A 106 6.77 -0.14 -8.77
CA ILE A 106 6.83 -1.22 -7.79
C ILE A 106 7.23 -2.53 -8.48
N THR A 107 8.18 -3.23 -7.88
CA THR A 107 8.52 -4.61 -8.23
C THR A 107 8.25 -5.51 -7.05
N ILE A 108 7.67 -6.67 -7.33
CA ILE A 108 7.42 -7.73 -6.35
C ILE A 108 8.04 -9.02 -6.87
N TYR A 109 8.82 -9.70 -6.04
CA TYR A 109 9.33 -11.04 -6.31
C TYR A 109 8.91 -12.00 -5.20
N GLY A 110 8.64 -13.25 -5.56
CA GLY A 110 8.31 -14.31 -4.61
C GLY A 110 9.54 -15.15 -4.29
N GLU A 111 9.80 -15.37 -3.02
CA GLU A 111 10.85 -16.25 -2.48
C GLU A 111 10.19 -17.42 -1.76
N THR A 112 10.72 -18.62 -1.98
CA THR A 112 10.33 -19.80 -1.20
C THR A 112 10.88 -19.69 0.21
N THR A 113 10.08 -20.09 1.20
CA THR A 113 10.52 -20.17 2.59
C THR A 113 10.78 -21.63 2.98
N PRO A 114 11.47 -21.92 4.10
CA PRO A 114 11.55 -23.27 4.64
C PRO A 114 10.19 -23.88 5.01
N ASN A 115 9.14 -23.04 5.14
CA ASN A 115 7.77 -23.48 5.37
C ASN A 115 7.03 -23.64 4.02
N PRO A 116 6.67 -24.86 3.60
CA PRO A 116 6.02 -25.09 2.30
C PRO A 116 4.63 -24.46 2.19
N ALA A 117 4.00 -24.08 3.31
CA ALA A 117 2.73 -23.37 3.31
C ALA A 117 2.91 -21.87 3.06
N VAL A 118 4.13 -21.33 3.04
CA VAL A 118 4.38 -19.88 3.04
C VAL A 118 5.31 -19.46 1.91
N ILE A 119 4.88 -18.45 1.15
CA ILE A 119 5.72 -17.72 0.19
C ILE A 119 5.89 -16.29 0.68
N LYS A 120 7.12 -15.80 0.57
CA LYS A 120 7.51 -14.44 0.91
C LYS A 120 7.52 -13.59 -0.35
N PHE A 121 6.73 -12.52 -0.39
CA PHE A 121 6.67 -11.56 -1.48
C PHE A 121 7.40 -10.28 -1.09
N VAL A 122 8.54 -10.02 -1.70
CA VAL A 122 9.39 -8.88 -1.35
C VAL A 122 9.20 -7.74 -2.33
N ALA A 123 9.05 -6.54 -1.78
CA ALA A 123 8.89 -5.29 -2.50
C ALA A 123 10.18 -4.46 -2.52
N ASN A 124 10.36 -3.67 -3.58
CA ASN A 124 11.41 -2.65 -3.67
C ASN A 124 11.09 -1.38 -2.85
N LYS A 125 10.12 -1.44 -1.95
CA LYS A 125 9.62 -0.31 -1.16
C LYS A 125 9.27 -0.81 0.25
N ALA A 126 9.50 0.04 1.25
CA ALA A 126 9.03 -0.20 2.60
C ALA A 126 7.48 -0.27 2.65
N LEU A 127 6.95 -1.31 3.29
CA LEU A 127 5.54 -1.61 3.46
C LEU A 127 5.00 -1.17 4.82
N THR A 128 5.82 -1.32 5.87
CA THR A 128 5.50 -0.90 7.24
C THR A 128 6.78 -0.70 8.04
N LYS A 129 6.70 0.09 9.11
CA LYS A 129 7.76 0.17 10.14
C LYS A 129 7.60 -0.85 11.25
N LYS A 130 6.43 -1.50 11.33
CA LYS A 130 6.07 -2.41 12.40
C LYS A 130 5.53 -3.70 11.81
N SER A 131 6.23 -4.78 12.09
CA SER A 131 5.79 -6.11 11.69
C SER A 131 4.39 -6.37 12.24
N VAL A 132 3.50 -6.86 11.38
CA VAL A 132 2.11 -7.16 11.73
C VAL A 132 1.76 -8.55 11.23
N GLU A 133 1.17 -9.33 12.12
CA GLU A 133 0.68 -10.68 11.85
C GLU A 133 -0.84 -10.65 11.91
N ILE A 134 -1.50 -11.15 10.87
CA ILE A 134 -2.95 -11.15 10.73
C ILE A 134 -3.38 -12.58 10.43
N LYS A 135 -4.09 -13.20 11.38
CA LYS A 135 -4.48 -14.62 11.28
C LYS A 135 -5.83 -14.86 10.64
N ASN A 136 -6.64 -13.82 10.53
CA ASN A 136 -7.98 -13.88 9.99
C ASN A 136 -8.43 -12.49 9.51
N ILE A 137 -9.53 -12.47 8.77
CA ILE A 137 -10.07 -11.24 8.18
C ILE A 137 -10.51 -10.20 9.23
N ASP A 138 -10.90 -10.62 10.44
CA ASP A 138 -11.36 -9.70 11.50
C ASP A 138 -10.20 -8.86 12.06
N GLU A 139 -9.00 -9.42 12.08
CA GLU A 139 -7.76 -8.74 12.48
C GLU A 139 -7.19 -7.83 11.36
N ALA A 140 -7.65 -7.98 10.12
CA ALA A 140 -7.13 -7.26 8.96
C ALA A 140 -7.44 -5.74 8.96
N SER A 141 -8.15 -5.23 9.96
CA SER A 141 -8.51 -3.81 10.09
C SER A 141 -7.33 -2.85 9.88
N VAL A 142 -6.14 -3.24 10.35
CA VAL A 142 -4.87 -2.49 10.31
C VAL A 142 -4.16 -2.53 8.95
N SER A 143 -4.52 -3.45 8.06
CA SER A 143 -3.85 -3.63 6.76
C SER A 143 -4.86 -3.67 5.61
N PRO A 144 -4.96 -2.58 4.82
CA PRO A 144 -5.77 -2.58 3.61
C PRO A 144 -5.38 -3.69 2.62
N LEU A 145 -4.07 -3.97 2.50
CA LEU A 145 -3.59 -5.08 1.67
C LEU A 145 -4.09 -6.43 2.17
N ALA A 146 -4.02 -6.67 3.49
CA ALA A 146 -4.47 -7.93 4.08
C ALA A 146 -5.98 -8.15 3.89
N LYS A 147 -6.81 -7.10 4.05
CA LYS A 147 -8.26 -7.20 3.82
C LYS A 147 -8.59 -7.72 2.43
N GLU A 148 -7.87 -7.23 1.42
CA GLU A 148 -8.08 -7.66 0.05
C GLU A 148 -7.48 -9.05 -0.20
N LEU A 149 -6.31 -9.36 0.38
CA LEU A 149 -5.70 -10.69 0.27
C LEU A 149 -6.57 -11.78 0.92
N PHE A 150 -7.28 -11.51 2.02
CA PHE A 150 -8.21 -12.49 2.62
C PHE A 150 -9.44 -12.80 1.75
N LYS A 151 -9.68 -12.04 0.67
CA LYS A 151 -10.72 -12.40 -0.30
C LYS A 151 -10.33 -13.59 -1.16
N PHE A 152 -9.03 -13.90 -1.26
CA PHE A 152 -8.57 -15.11 -1.93
C PHE A 152 -8.83 -16.33 -1.05
N PRO A 153 -9.53 -17.37 -1.56
CA PRO A 153 -9.97 -18.51 -0.75
C PRO A 153 -8.82 -19.37 -0.21
N PHE A 154 -7.62 -19.20 -0.76
CA PHE A 154 -6.43 -19.93 -0.34
C PHE A 154 -5.67 -19.28 0.81
N VAL A 155 -5.92 -18.00 1.13
CA VAL A 155 -5.14 -17.26 2.13
C VAL A 155 -5.62 -17.60 3.54
N LYS A 156 -4.70 -18.11 4.36
CA LYS A 156 -4.93 -18.48 5.75
C LYS A 156 -4.44 -17.42 6.72
N GLU A 157 -3.25 -16.89 6.50
CA GLU A 157 -2.59 -15.94 7.39
C GLU A 157 -1.67 -15.03 6.55
N ILE A 158 -1.50 -13.79 7.01
CA ILE A 158 -0.68 -12.80 6.34
C ILE A 158 0.22 -12.14 7.39
N PHE A 159 1.52 -12.15 7.12
CA PHE A 159 2.51 -11.43 7.89
C PHE A 159 3.15 -10.36 7.01
N ILE A 160 3.20 -9.12 7.48
CA ILE A 160 3.78 -7.99 6.75
C ILE A 160 4.86 -7.37 7.61
N ASP A 161 6.02 -7.15 7.02
CA ASP A 161 7.17 -6.54 7.66
C ASP A 161 7.88 -5.58 6.69
N GLU A 162 8.90 -4.88 7.20
CA GLU A 162 9.70 -3.83 6.55
C GLU A 162 9.44 -3.64 5.06
N ASN A 163 9.80 -4.61 4.22
CA ASN A 163 9.58 -4.57 2.77
C ASN A 163 8.99 -5.85 2.17
N TYR A 164 8.43 -6.77 2.97
CA TYR A 164 7.90 -8.04 2.46
C TYR A 164 6.58 -8.46 3.08
N VAL A 165 5.86 -9.31 2.37
CA VAL A 165 4.60 -9.93 2.78
C VAL A 165 4.76 -11.44 2.70
N SER A 166 4.67 -12.12 3.83
CA SER A 166 4.58 -13.58 3.88
C SER A 166 3.12 -13.98 3.90
N VAL A 167 2.71 -14.75 2.90
CA VAL A 167 1.34 -15.26 2.79
C VAL A 167 1.37 -16.74 3.09
N THR A 168 0.57 -17.17 4.06
CA THR A 168 0.36 -18.58 4.41
C THR A 168 -0.91 -19.06 3.73
N LYS A 169 -0.85 -20.19 3.01
CA LYS A 169 -2.02 -20.80 2.37
C LYS A 169 -2.67 -21.89 3.22
N TYR A 170 -3.91 -22.23 2.91
CA TYR A 170 -4.52 -23.49 3.34
C TYR A 170 -3.89 -24.70 2.60
N ASP A 171 -3.86 -25.85 3.26
CA ASP A 171 -3.21 -27.07 2.74
C ASP A 171 -3.86 -27.62 1.47
N SER A 172 -5.10 -27.24 1.16
CA SER A 172 -5.85 -27.67 -0.03
C SER A 172 -5.42 -27.00 -1.34
N PHE A 173 -4.46 -26.07 -1.30
CA PHE A 173 -3.99 -25.31 -2.46
C PHE A 173 -2.50 -25.52 -2.69
N GLU A 174 -2.02 -25.33 -3.91
CA GLU A 174 -0.61 -25.46 -4.27
C GLU A 174 -0.02 -24.13 -4.73
N TRP A 175 1.17 -23.76 -4.22
CA TRP A 175 1.78 -22.46 -4.54
C TRP A 175 2.08 -22.31 -6.04
N ASN A 176 2.36 -23.39 -6.74
CA ASN A 176 2.60 -23.36 -8.18
C ASN A 176 1.45 -22.73 -8.98
N ASP A 177 0.21 -22.87 -8.49
CA ASP A 177 -0.98 -22.38 -9.19
C ASP A 177 -1.32 -20.92 -8.82
N ILE A 178 -1.02 -20.51 -7.58
CA ILE A 178 -1.50 -19.23 -7.00
C ILE A 178 -0.39 -18.16 -6.84
N THR A 179 0.89 -18.52 -7.00
CA THR A 179 2.01 -17.58 -6.78
C THR A 179 1.94 -16.38 -7.73
N LEU A 180 1.66 -16.61 -9.01
CA LEU A 180 1.61 -15.53 -10.00
C LEU A 180 0.44 -14.57 -9.74
N GLU A 181 -0.74 -15.11 -9.42
CA GLU A 181 -1.93 -14.34 -9.07
C GLU A 181 -1.66 -13.46 -7.84
N THR A 182 -1.17 -14.06 -6.75
CA THR A 182 -0.86 -13.36 -5.50
C THR A 182 0.16 -12.24 -5.72
N ARG A 183 1.25 -12.54 -6.45
CA ARG A 183 2.30 -11.55 -6.77
C ARG A 183 1.75 -10.38 -7.58
N THR A 184 0.92 -10.67 -8.57
CA THR A 184 0.35 -9.67 -9.48
C THR A 184 -0.60 -8.76 -8.71
N PHE A 185 -1.44 -9.35 -7.86
CA PHE A 185 -2.33 -8.62 -6.98
C PHE A 185 -1.57 -7.66 -6.05
N ILE A 186 -0.55 -8.15 -5.31
CA ILE A 186 0.23 -7.31 -4.39
C ILE A 186 0.91 -6.16 -5.16
N LYS A 187 1.47 -6.47 -6.33
CA LYS A 187 2.11 -5.47 -7.19
C LYS A 187 1.12 -4.37 -7.60
N GLU A 188 -0.01 -4.74 -8.19
CA GLU A 188 -1.02 -3.79 -8.66
C GLU A 188 -1.61 -2.96 -7.51
N PHE A 189 -1.86 -3.61 -6.38
CA PHE A 189 -2.36 -2.95 -5.17
C PHE A 189 -1.43 -1.81 -4.75
N LEU A 190 -0.11 -2.06 -4.71
CA LEU A 190 0.90 -1.06 -4.34
C LEU A 190 1.17 -0.04 -5.46
N GLU A 191 1.15 -0.44 -6.73
CA GLU A 191 1.29 0.46 -7.88
C GLU A 191 0.21 1.56 -7.88
N ASN A 192 -1.01 1.21 -7.45
CA ASN A 192 -2.14 2.13 -7.35
C ASN A 192 -2.00 3.15 -6.21
N GLY A 193 -0.96 3.03 -5.37
CA GLY A 193 -0.67 3.94 -4.27
C GLY A 193 -1.34 3.55 -2.95
N ASN A 194 -1.94 2.36 -2.86
CA ASN A 194 -2.55 1.89 -1.62
C ASN A 194 -1.47 1.56 -0.57
N LEU A 195 -1.83 1.75 0.70
CA LEU A 195 -0.96 1.40 1.83
C LEU A 195 -1.06 -0.09 2.13
N ALA A 196 0.08 -0.77 2.28
CA ALA A 196 0.12 -2.16 2.72
C ALA A 196 -0.43 -2.29 4.15
N VAL A 197 0.07 -1.43 5.05
CA VAL A 197 -0.33 -1.35 6.45
C VAL A 197 -0.66 0.12 6.76
N ASN A 198 -1.73 0.34 7.51
CA ASN A 198 -2.01 1.64 8.10
C ASN A 198 -1.43 1.65 9.51
N ASP A 199 -0.18 2.11 9.63
CA ASP A 199 0.57 2.13 10.90
C ASP A 199 -0.15 2.94 12.00
N ASP A 200 -1.02 3.90 11.65
CA ASP A 200 -1.79 4.70 12.61
C ASP A 200 -2.89 3.87 13.31
N LEU A 201 -3.35 2.78 12.69
CA LEU A 201 -4.35 1.88 13.25
C LEU A 201 -3.74 0.79 14.13
N ILE A 202 -2.42 0.59 14.04
CA ILE A 202 -1.68 -0.22 15.00
C ILE A 202 -1.66 0.59 16.30
N LYS A 203 -2.51 0.22 17.26
CA LYS A 203 -2.66 0.93 18.54
C LYS A 203 -1.28 1.27 19.14
N ASP A 204 -1.07 2.57 19.39
CA ASP A 204 0.04 3.21 20.09
C ASP A 204 1.45 3.08 19.46
N VAL A 205 1.80 3.92 18.49
CA VAL A 205 3.19 3.97 17.96
C VAL A 205 4.11 4.92 18.72
N SER A 206 3.61 6.07 19.17
CA SER A 206 4.43 7.04 19.91
C SER A 206 4.67 6.65 21.37
N LYS A 207 3.71 5.96 22.01
CA LYS A 207 3.88 5.45 23.38
C LYS A 207 4.68 4.15 23.42
N ILE A 208 4.49 3.21 22.48
CA ILE A 208 5.19 1.92 22.52
C ILE A 208 6.67 2.04 22.17
N GLN A 209 7.14 2.97 21.32
CA GLN A 209 8.60 3.09 21.11
C GLN A 209 9.28 3.68 22.36
N GLU A 210 8.72 4.74 22.93
CA GLU A 210 9.21 5.27 24.21
C GLU A 210 9.04 4.27 25.36
N GLU A 211 7.95 3.51 25.40
CA GLU A 211 7.72 2.47 26.40
C GLU A 211 8.54 1.22 26.14
N ALA A 212 8.88 0.85 24.90
CA ALA A 212 9.74 -0.28 24.58
C ALA A 212 11.20 0.05 24.90
N ASP A 213 11.64 1.28 24.62
CA ASP A 213 12.96 1.77 25.00
C ASP A 213 13.04 1.93 26.54
N LYS A 214 12.03 2.54 27.19
CA LYS A 214 11.94 2.60 28.66
C LYS A 214 11.78 1.21 29.30
N LYS A 215 11.09 0.29 28.64
CA LYS A 215 10.92 -1.10 29.10
C LYS A 215 12.23 -1.84 28.96
N PHE A 216 12.95 -1.69 27.85
CA PHE A 216 14.29 -2.25 27.66
C PHE A 216 15.25 -1.78 28.75
N ASP A 217 15.32 -0.47 29.01
CA ASP A 217 16.16 0.09 30.07
C ASP A 217 15.75 -0.38 31.47
N SER A 218 14.48 -0.76 31.66
CA SER A 218 13.97 -1.32 32.92
C SER A 218 14.13 -2.83 33.08
N LEU A 219 14.52 -3.54 32.02
CA LEU A 219 14.77 -5.00 32.07
C LEU A 219 16.09 -5.29 32.77
N ASP A 220 16.23 -6.53 33.26
CA ASP A 220 17.51 -6.99 33.78
C ASP A 220 18.56 -7.13 32.68
N GLU A 221 19.84 -7.12 33.07
CA GLU A 221 20.97 -7.17 32.15
C GLU A 221 20.94 -8.39 31.22
N THR A 222 20.46 -9.55 31.70
CA THR A 222 20.37 -10.76 30.87
C THR A 222 19.29 -10.61 29.82
N SER A 223 18.11 -10.12 30.19
CA SER A 223 17.03 -9.81 29.24
C SER A 223 17.48 -8.84 28.14
N GLN A 224 18.19 -7.76 28.51
CA GLN A 224 18.72 -6.80 27.53
C GLN A 224 19.72 -7.45 26.57
N LYS A 225 20.64 -8.27 27.08
CA LYS A 225 21.59 -9.02 26.24
C LYS A 225 20.88 -9.98 25.30
N ILE A 226 19.87 -10.72 25.78
CA ILE A 226 19.07 -11.63 24.96
C ILE A 226 18.42 -10.84 23.81
N ILE A 227 17.74 -9.73 24.11
CA ILE A 227 17.10 -8.89 23.09
C ILE A 227 18.11 -8.42 22.04
N ASN A 228 19.28 -7.92 22.46
CA ASN A 228 20.32 -7.47 21.53
C ASN A 228 20.83 -8.61 20.64
N ILE A 229 21.05 -9.80 21.21
CA ILE A 229 21.48 -10.98 20.42
C ILE A 229 20.40 -11.37 19.40
N LEU A 230 19.13 -11.36 19.81
CA LEU A 230 18.02 -11.68 18.92
C LEU A 230 17.91 -10.69 17.76
N GLU A 231 17.95 -9.39 18.04
CA GLU A 231 17.84 -8.34 17.03
C GLU A 231 19.04 -8.32 16.07
N GLU A 232 20.26 -8.51 16.57
CA GLU A 232 21.47 -8.40 15.76
C GLU A 232 21.78 -9.67 14.95
N TYR A 233 21.56 -10.86 15.52
CA TYR A 233 22.03 -12.13 14.93
C TYR A 233 20.92 -13.06 14.46
N VAL A 234 19.76 -13.06 15.12
CA VAL A 234 18.69 -14.05 14.83
C VAL A 234 17.66 -13.48 13.87
N LYS A 235 17.17 -12.27 14.16
CA LYS A 235 16.10 -11.62 13.40
C LYS A 235 16.44 -11.43 11.91
N PRO A 236 17.68 -11.10 11.50
CA PRO A 236 18.00 -11.01 10.08
C PRO A 236 17.84 -12.35 9.34
N ALA A 237 18.22 -13.46 9.97
CA ALA A 237 18.05 -14.79 9.39
C ALA A 237 16.57 -15.19 9.31
N VAL A 238 15.82 -14.90 10.37
CA VAL A 238 14.37 -15.16 10.43
C VAL A 238 13.60 -14.33 9.40
N ALA A 239 13.95 -13.06 9.21
CA ALA A 239 13.37 -12.19 8.19
C ALA A 239 13.76 -12.62 6.76
N ALA A 240 14.97 -13.15 6.57
CA ALA A 240 15.36 -13.75 5.30
C ALA A 240 14.42 -14.91 4.93
N ASP A 241 14.06 -15.74 5.92
CA ASP A 241 13.10 -16.84 5.78
C ASP A 241 11.62 -16.41 5.76
N GLY A 242 11.33 -15.10 5.87
CA GLY A 242 9.96 -14.56 5.79
C GLY A 242 9.18 -14.62 7.10
N GLY A 243 9.85 -14.74 8.24
CA GLY A 243 9.24 -14.67 9.57
C GLY A 243 9.77 -13.50 10.40
N ASN A 244 9.33 -13.45 11.65
CA ASN A 244 9.89 -12.54 12.65
C ASN A 244 10.02 -13.25 14.00
N ILE A 245 10.88 -12.72 14.86
CA ILE A 245 11.07 -13.18 16.23
C ILE A 245 10.95 -12.00 17.19
N VAL A 246 10.17 -12.20 18.25
CA VAL A 246 9.94 -11.19 19.28
C VAL A 246 10.30 -11.77 20.64
N PHE A 247 11.13 -11.06 21.41
CA PHE A 247 11.37 -11.41 22.81
C PHE A 247 10.11 -11.20 23.64
N LYS A 248 9.70 -12.23 24.39
CA LYS A 248 8.52 -12.17 25.25
C LYS A 248 8.89 -11.87 26.70
N SER A 249 9.77 -12.68 27.27
CA SER A 249 10.20 -12.58 28.67
C SER A 249 11.39 -13.50 28.93
N TYR A 250 12.08 -13.28 30.04
CA TYR A 250 13.11 -14.18 30.57
C TYR A 250 12.77 -14.53 32.02
N ASP A 251 12.71 -15.82 32.33
CA ASP A 251 12.55 -16.32 33.69
C ASP A 251 13.92 -16.67 34.27
N LYS A 252 14.34 -15.86 35.25
CA LYS A 252 15.63 -16.02 35.93
C LYS A 252 15.69 -17.28 36.81
N ALA A 253 14.56 -17.76 37.33
CA ALA A 253 14.54 -18.92 38.22
C ALA A 253 14.75 -20.23 37.45
N SER A 254 14.17 -20.35 36.26
CA SER A 254 14.34 -21.50 35.37
C SER A 254 15.42 -21.32 34.30
N ASN A 255 16.05 -20.14 34.25
CA ASN A 255 16.98 -19.73 33.19
C ASN A 255 16.39 -19.90 31.77
N THR A 256 15.13 -19.49 31.58
CA THR A 256 14.39 -19.73 30.34
C THR A 256 14.04 -18.44 29.62
N ALA A 257 14.48 -18.31 28.37
CA ALA A 257 14.11 -17.23 27.47
C ALA A 257 12.87 -17.63 26.66
N HIS A 258 11.81 -16.84 26.75
CA HIS A 258 10.58 -17.05 25.98
C HIS A 258 10.56 -16.11 24.78
N VAL A 259 10.32 -16.66 23.59
CA VAL A 259 10.26 -15.93 22.33
C VAL A 259 8.97 -16.25 21.58
N ILE A 260 8.51 -15.31 20.76
CA ILE A 260 7.36 -15.47 19.86
C ILE A 260 7.89 -15.51 18.43
N LEU A 261 7.49 -16.54 17.69
CA LEU A 261 7.81 -16.71 16.27
C LEU A 261 6.59 -16.35 15.43
N GLN A 262 6.80 -15.53 14.41
CA GLN A 262 5.72 -15.00 13.56
C GLN A 262 6.00 -15.28 12.07
N GLY A 263 4.95 -15.20 11.25
CA GLY A 263 5.04 -15.36 9.81
C GLY A 263 5.50 -16.76 9.41
N ALA A 264 6.45 -16.87 8.47
CA ALA A 264 6.91 -18.17 7.95
C ALA A 264 7.50 -19.11 9.01
N CYS A 265 8.00 -18.55 10.11
CA CYS A 265 8.57 -19.31 11.23
C CYS A 265 7.52 -19.87 12.20
N SER A 266 6.25 -19.43 12.07
CA SER A 266 5.12 -19.91 12.86
C SER A 266 4.45 -21.13 12.21
N GLY A 267 3.85 -21.99 13.02
CA GLY A 267 2.90 -23.01 12.55
C GLY A 267 3.49 -24.26 11.86
N CYS A 268 4.81 -24.34 11.64
CA CYS A 268 5.47 -25.53 11.11
C CYS A 268 6.33 -26.23 12.20
N PRO A 269 5.93 -27.41 12.71
CA PRO A 269 6.62 -28.05 13.83
C PRO A 269 8.11 -28.31 13.59
N SER A 270 8.50 -28.66 12.35
CA SER A 270 9.91 -28.90 12.00
C SER A 270 10.74 -27.61 12.01
N SER A 271 10.17 -26.51 11.52
CA SER A 271 10.84 -25.20 11.49
C SER A 271 10.94 -24.60 12.89
N THR A 272 9.87 -24.68 13.69
CA THR A 272 9.85 -24.20 15.07
C THR A 272 10.90 -24.93 15.93
N PHE A 273 11.01 -26.25 15.84
CA PHE A 273 11.98 -27.02 16.62
C PHE A 273 13.44 -26.68 16.24
N THR A 274 13.72 -26.66 14.93
CA THR A 274 15.07 -26.36 14.44
C THR A 274 15.50 -24.94 14.79
N LEU A 275 14.62 -23.96 14.59
CA LEU A 275 14.87 -22.57 14.91
C LEU A 275 15.05 -22.36 16.41
N LYS A 276 14.19 -22.95 17.24
CA LYS A 276 14.32 -22.93 18.70
C LYS A 276 15.71 -23.40 19.15
N ASN A 277 16.17 -24.54 18.65
CA ASN A 277 17.48 -25.07 19.01
C ASN A 277 18.63 -24.17 18.50
N GLY A 278 18.47 -23.58 17.32
CA GLY A 278 19.42 -22.60 16.78
C GLY A 278 19.54 -21.36 17.68
N ILE A 279 18.40 -20.82 18.13
CA ILE A 279 18.36 -19.67 19.06
C ILE A 279 18.99 -20.06 20.40
N GLU A 280 18.64 -21.23 20.95
CA GLU A 280 19.18 -21.69 22.23
C GLU A 280 20.71 -21.81 22.19
N ASN A 281 21.26 -22.44 21.15
CA ASN A 281 22.71 -22.57 20.98
C ASN A 281 23.39 -21.21 20.80
N MET A 282 22.77 -20.28 20.06
CA MET A 282 23.28 -18.92 19.89
C MET A 282 23.34 -18.19 21.24
N LEU A 283 22.26 -18.25 22.03
CA LEU A 283 22.22 -17.62 23.35
C LEU A 283 23.24 -18.23 24.31
N LYS A 284 23.38 -19.57 24.34
CA LYS A 284 24.41 -20.26 25.15
C LYS A 284 25.81 -19.74 24.84
N GLN A 285 26.15 -19.65 23.56
CA GLN A 285 27.47 -19.19 23.12
C GLN A 285 27.69 -17.69 23.42
N MET A 286 26.71 -16.83 23.10
CA MET A 286 26.85 -15.39 23.21
C MET A 286 26.77 -14.88 24.66
N LEU A 287 26.04 -15.59 25.53
CA LEU A 287 25.96 -15.30 26.96
C LEU A 287 27.01 -16.06 27.78
N ASN A 288 27.70 -17.03 27.16
CA ASN A 288 28.61 -17.96 27.83
C ASN A 288 27.93 -18.67 29.03
N ASP A 289 26.70 -19.14 28.79
CA ASP A 289 25.86 -19.84 29.78
C ASP A 289 25.19 -21.07 29.14
N GLU A 290 25.76 -22.25 29.39
CA GLU A 290 25.26 -23.53 28.86
C GLU A 290 23.91 -23.97 29.45
N SER A 291 23.46 -23.33 30.53
CA SER A 291 22.22 -23.70 31.22
C SER A 291 20.99 -22.95 30.73
N ILE A 292 21.15 -21.96 29.84
CA ILE A 292 20.01 -21.21 29.29
C ILE A 292 19.19 -22.09 28.35
N ILE A 293 17.87 -22.01 28.50
CA ILE A 293 16.90 -22.74 27.70
C ILE A 293 16.05 -21.74 26.92
N VAL A 294 15.61 -22.10 25.72
CA VAL A 294 14.66 -21.29 24.95
C VAL A 294 13.31 -21.99 24.89
N GLU A 295 12.24 -21.23 25.00
CA GLU A 295 10.89 -21.68 24.64
C GLU A 295 10.30 -20.77 23.58
N ALA A 296 9.87 -21.37 22.46
CA ALA A 296 9.27 -20.66 21.35
C ALA A 296 7.75 -20.86 21.33
N TYR A 297 7.02 -19.76 21.17
CA TYR A 297 5.57 -19.73 21.03
C TYR A 297 5.21 -19.26 19.63
N ASN A 298 4.15 -19.80 19.05
CA ASN A 298 3.59 -19.24 17.81
C ASN A 298 2.89 -17.92 18.14
N GLY A 299 3.24 -16.87 17.39
CA GLY A 299 2.55 -15.59 17.36
C GLY A 299 1.12 -15.76 16.97
#